data_AF-R6P0R7-F1
#
_entry.id   AF-R6P0R7-F1
#
_cell.length_a   1.000
_cell.length_b   1.000
_cell.length_c   1.000
_cell.angle_alpha   90.00
_cell.angle_beta   90.00
_cell.angle_gamma   90.00
#
_symmetry.space_group_name_H-M   'P 1'
#
loop_
_entity.id
_entity.type
_entity.pdbx_description
1 polymer ?
#
loop_
_entity_poly.entity_id
_entity_poly.type
_entity_poly.pdbx_seq_one_letter_code
_entity_poly.pdbx_strand_id
1 'polypeptide(L)'
;MEEYRFEHKEPLTQRVVLALRVNTKQLKEQLWLGTEYEVEAALRGLDKPLYLSQTRPLGAFWCEFGKTSADGWTEAVWALCGALLARKAEREAQEQKADELLSQLTVGNSAALYVSIQIWEMYLRCCRGRDKYKAETALRDYAQLLILPFGEYSPEMANWKREKPVVPVWNHRKDAKLEIWYPHGEVPFEYAVVNGSLRPALIYYRQRILDAGMVMRTCSQCGRVFFAPDSRSNLCSERCRKASKKAAKKSFDSKSREEEYELAYKREYMFWYNRIKKLEKNHAPQEQIQRAKAALRQFRKEASQRKKQIQNGELSTVQFINWMIGQEPIIQEICGE
;
A
#
# COMPACT_ATOMS: atom_id res chain seq x y z
N MET A 1 12.17 1.18 -25.79
CA MET A 1 11.40 0.17 -25.03
C MET A 1 10.25 -0.22 -25.93
N GLU A 2 10.15 -1.49 -26.29
CA GLU A 2 9.09 -1.97 -27.18
C GLU A 2 7.95 -2.48 -26.31
N GLU A 3 6.76 -1.90 -26.46
CA GLU A 3 5.60 -2.28 -25.66
C GLU A 3 5.01 -3.57 -26.23
N TYR A 4 4.88 -4.59 -25.38
CA TYR A 4 4.26 -5.84 -25.79
C TYR A 4 2.76 -5.64 -25.98
N ARG A 5 2.26 -5.94 -27.18
CA ARG A 5 0.83 -5.85 -27.50
C ARG A 5 0.16 -7.22 -27.43
N PHE A 6 -0.96 -7.28 -26.71
CA PHE A 6 -1.82 -8.46 -26.59
C PHE A 6 -2.74 -8.60 -27.81
N GLU A 7 -2.14 -8.90 -28.96
CA GLU A 7 -2.84 -9.08 -30.23
C GLU A 7 -2.81 -10.55 -30.66
N HIS A 8 -3.82 -10.97 -31.43
CA HIS A 8 -3.81 -12.29 -32.05
C HIS A 8 -2.78 -12.36 -33.17
N LYS A 9 -1.65 -13.02 -32.91
CA LYS A 9 -0.52 -13.16 -33.83
C LYS A 9 0.12 -14.52 -33.71
N GLU A 10 1.09 -14.81 -34.57
CA GLU A 10 1.92 -16.00 -34.40
C GLU A 10 2.69 -15.93 -33.07
N PRO A 11 2.63 -16.96 -32.21
CA PRO A 11 3.35 -16.96 -30.95
C PRO A 11 4.86 -16.93 -31.17
N LEU A 12 5.55 -16.35 -30.19
CA LEU A 12 7.00 -16.20 -30.19
C LEU A 12 7.68 -17.57 -30.27
N THR A 13 8.70 -17.63 -31.13
CA THR A 13 9.56 -18.81 -31.31
C THR A 13 10.54 -18.96 -30.14
N GLN A 14 11.00 -17.85 -29.58
CA GLN A 14 11.86 -17.82 -28.40
C GLN A 14 11.04 -17.78 -27.11
N ARG A 15 11.62 -18.30 -26.03
CA ARG A 15 11.02 -18.18 -24.70
C ARG A 15 11.16 -16.75 -24.19
N VAL A 16 10.10 -16.25 -23.55
CA VAL A 16 10.15 -14.99 -22.80
C VAL A 16 10.72 -15.29 -21.41
N VAL A 17 11.63 -14.44 -20.93
CA VAL A 17 12.30 -14.61 -19.63
C VAL A 17 12.25 -13.31 -18.83
N LEU A 18 12.19 -13.46 -17.50
CA LEU A 18 12.40 -12.37 -16.55
C LEU A 18 13.73 -12.59 -15.84
N ALA A 19 14.65 -11.65 -15.99
CA ALA A 19 15.92 -11.63 -15.27
C ALA A 19 15.87 -10.61 -14.13
N LEU A 20 16.30 -11.05 -12.95
CA LEU A 20 16.29 -10.27 -11.71
C LEU A 20 17.69 -10.23 -11.11
N ARG A 21 18.17 -9.01 -10.87
CA ARG A 21 19.39 -8.76 -10.12
C ARG A 21 19.05 -8.07 -8.80
N VAL A 22 19.65 -8.58 -7.73
CA VAL A 22 19.51 -8.03 -6.38
C VAL A 22 20.85 -7.47 -5.93
N ASN A 23 20.92 -6.15 -5.74
CA ASN A 23 22.09 -5.47 -5.21
C ASN A 23 21.81 -4.99 -3.78
N THR A 24 22.21 -5.81 -2.82
CA THR A 24 22.03 -5.54 -1.38
C THR A 24 22.89 -4.38 -0.89
N LYS A 25 24.09 -4.18 -1.46
CA LYS A 25 24.99 -3.07 -1.11
C LYS A 25 24.40 -1.71 -1.48
N GLN A 26 23.78 -1.62 -2.64
CA GLN A 26 23.17 -0.37 -3.12
C GLN A 26 21.68 -0.25 -2.76
N LEU A 27 21.10 -1.27 -2.11
CA LEU A 27 19.66 -1.37 -1.83
C LEU A 27 18.80 -1.15 -3.09
N LYS A 28 19.23 -1.75 -4.19
CA LYS A 28 18.56 -1.68 -5.49
C LYS A 28 18.30 -3.08 -6.05
N GLU A 29 17.22 -3.18 -6.81
CA GLU A 29 16.94 -4.30 -7.69
C GLU A 29 16.92 -3.83 -9.14
N GLN A 30 17.20 -4.74 -10.06
CA GLN A 30 17.10 -4.48 -11.50
C GLN A 30 16.37 -5.64 -12.17
N LEU A 31 15.51 -5.30 -13.12
CA LEU A 31 14.69 -6.25 -13.86
C LEU A 31 14.85 -6.04 -15.35
N TRP A 32 14.92 -7.15 -16.09
CA TRP A 32 14.89 -7.20 -17.55
C TRP A 32 13.86 -8.24 -17.99
N LEU A 33 13.00 -7.85 -18.93
CA LEU A 33 11.96 -8.70 -19.50
C LEU A 33 12.01 -8.60 -21.02
N GLY A 34 12.05 -9.74 -21.68
CA GLY A 34 12.12 -9.83 -23.14
C GLY A 34 12.20 -11.29 -23.58
N THR A 35 12.47 -11.51 -24.86
CA THR A 35 12.89 -12.83 -25.31
C THR A 35 14.24 -13.19 -24.69
N GLU A 36 14.52 -14.49 -24.54
CA GLU A 36 15.78 -14.98 -23.99
C GLU A 36 17.01 -14.35 -24.63
N TYR A 37 17.04 -14.29 -25.97
CA TYR A 37 18.15 -13.70 -26.71
C TYR A 37 18.32 -12.21 -26.44
N GLU A 38 17.22 -11.45 -26.41
CA GLU A 38 17.27 -10.00 -26.15
C GLU A 38 17.74 -9.71 -24.74
N VAL A 39 17.25 -10.46 -23.75
CA VAL A 39 17.68 -10.32 -22.35
C VAL A 39 19.16 -10.68 -22.23
N GLU A 40 19.60 -11.80 -22.82
CA GLU A 40 21.01 -12.20 -22.79
C GLU A 40 21.92 -11.13 -23.40
N ALA A 41 21.56 -10.60 -24.56
CA ALA A 41 22.30 -9.53 -25.23
C ALA A 41 22.32 -8.24 -24.41
N ALA A 42 21.19 -7.84 -23.82
CA ALA A 42 21.09 -6.67 -22.96
C ALA A 42 21.96 -6.79 -21.70
N LEU A 43 22.01 -7.98 -21.10
CA LEU A 43 22.86 -8.26 -19.95
C LEU A 43 24.36 -8.21 -20.28
N ARG A 44 24.74 -8.40 -21.54
CA ARG A 44 26.11 -8.20 -22.07
C ARG A 44 26.39 -6.75 -22.48
N GLY A 45 25.47 -5.81 -22.23
CA GLY A 45 25.62 -4.40 -22.54
C GLY A 45 25.24 -3.99 -23.96
N LEU A 46 24.60 -4.87 -24.73
CA LEU A 46 24.10 -4.53 -26.06
C LEU A 46 22.74 -3.84 -25.95
N ASP A 47 22.51 -2.80 -26.73
CA ASP A 47 21.20 -2.16 -26.79
C ASP A 47 20.20 -3.07 -27.54
N LYS A 48 19.13 -3.48 -26.85
CA LYS A 48 18.09 -4.36 -27.37
C LYS A 48 16.71 -3.88 -26.92
N PRO A 49 15.68 -4.03 -27.76
CA PRO A 49 14.32 -3.65 -27.42
C PRO A 49 13.73 -4.65 -26.41
N LEU A 50 13.86 -4.34 -25.13
CA LEU A 50 13.22 -5.10 -24.06
C LEU A 50 11.79 -4.60 -23.82
N TYR A 51 10.91 -5.52 -23.40
CA TYR A 51 9.57 -5.19 -22.90
C TYR A 51 9.65 -4.43 -21.58
N LEU A 52 10.68 -4.71 -20.77
CA LEU A 52 10.95 -3.98 -19.53
C LEU A 52 12.45 -3.95 -19.26
N SER A 53 12.95 -2.76 -18.88
CA SER A 53 14.24 -2.63 -18.21
C SER A 53 14.17 -1.51 -17.20
N GLN A 54 14.40 -1.82 -15.92
CA GLN A 54 14.28 -0.83 -14.85
C GLN A 54 15.17 -1.13 -13.66
N THR A 55 15.56 -0.06 -12.97
CA THR A 55 16.24 -0.13 -11.67
C THR A 55 15.32 0.47 -10.61
N ARG A 56 15.07 -0.27 -9.53
CA ARG A 56 14.11 0.10 -8.48
C ARG A 56 14.69 -0.07 -7.09
N PRO A 57 14.07 0.51 -6.04
CA PRO A 57 14.45 0.23 -4.66
C PRO A 57 14.31 -1.27 -4.35
N LEU A 58 15.25 -1.80 -3.59
CA LEU A 58 15.17 -3.16 -3.09
C LEU A 58 13.89 -3.34 -2.24
N GLY A 59 13.23 -4.48 -2.42
CA GLY A 59 11.94 -4.81 -1.88
C GLY A 59 10.78 -4.65 -2.87
N ALA A 60 10.94 -3.83 -3.92
CA ALA A 60 9.85 -3.49 -4.83
C ALA A 60 9.27 -4.72 -5.55
N PHE A 61 10.12 -5.60 -6.08
CA PHE A 61 9.68 -6.83 -6.76
C PHE A 61 8.81 -7.69 -5.85
N TRP A 62 9.24 -7.92 -4.61
CA TRP A 62 8.43 -8.69 -3.67
C TRP A 62 7.09 -8.01 -3.37
N CYS A 63 7.08 -6.70 -3.17
CA CYS A 63 5.85 -5.94 -2.90
C CYS A 63 4.82 -5.95 -4.04
N GLU A 64 5.17 -6.41 -5.23
CA GLU A 64 4.25 -6.56 -6.38
C GLU A 64 3.29 -7.75 -6.22
N PHE A 65 3.58 -8.65 -5.29
CA PHE A 65 2.75 -9.81 -4.97
C PHE A 65 1.88 -9.45 -3.74
N GLY A 66 0.60 -9.83 -3.71
CA GLY A 66 -0.32 -9.54 -2.59
C GLY A 66 -1.80 -9.41 -3.00
N LYS A 67 -2.73 -9.31 -2.04
CA LYS A 67 -4.19 -9.39 -2.30
C LYS A 67 -4.71 -8.53 -3.46
N THR A 68 -4.30 -7.27 -3.54
CA THR A 68 -4.72 -6.35 -4.62
C THR A 68 -4.18 -6.70 -6.00
N SER A 69 -3.26 -7.66 -6.09
CA SER A 69 -2.69 -8.16 -7.34
C SER A 69 -3.30 -9.49 -7.80
N ALA A 70 -4.22 -10.10 -7.03
CA ALA A 70 -4.90 -11.34 -7.39
C ALA A 70 -6.22 -11.11 -8.16
N ASP A 71 -6.85 -9.96 -7.96
CA ASP A 71 -8.15 -9.61 -8.57
C ASP A 71 -7.99 -9.42 -10.09
N GLY A 72 -8.85 -10.04 -10.91
CA GLY A 72 -8.86 -9.87 -12.37
C GLY A 72 -8.13 -10.96 -13.17
N TRP A 73 -7.26 -11.75 -12.54
CA TRP A 73 -6.57 -12.85 -13.23
C TRP A 73 -7.52 -13.95 -13.69
N THR A 74 -8.47 -14.33 -12.83
CA THR A 74 -9.42 -15.40 -13.11
C THR A 74 -10.30 -15.02 -14.31
N GLU A 75 -10.77 -13.77 -14.33
CA GLU A 75 -11.59 -13.21 -15.39
C GLU A 75 -10.83 -13.15 -16.72
N ALA A 76 -9.56 -12.74 -16.69
CA ALA A 76 -8.71 -12.71 -17.89
C ALA A 76 -8.49 -14.12 -18.47
N VAL A 77 -8.18 -15.10 -17.62
CA VAL A 77 -7.97 -16.48 -18.03
C VAL A 77 -9.27 -17.09 -18.57
N TRP A 78 -10.42 -16.84 -17.94
CA TRP A 78 -11.72 -17.30 -18.44
C TRP A 78 -12.08 -16.70 -19.79
N ALA A 79 -11.79 -15.41 -20.02
CA ALA A 79 -11.99 -14.79 -21.32
C ALA A 79 -11.17 -15.51 -22.41
N LEU A 80 -9.89 -15.80 -22.15
CA LEU A 80 -9.03 -16.55 -23.08
C LEU A 80 -9.50 -18.00 -23.30
N CYS A 81 -9.93 -18.71 -22.25
CA CYS A 81 -10.55 -20.03 -22.39
C CYS A 81 -11.80 -19.98 -23.27
N GLY A 82 -12.67 -18.99 -23.06
CA GLY A 82 -13.84 -18.74 -23.90
C GLY A 82 -13.46 -18.48 -25.36
N ALA A 83 -12.41 -17.69 -25.60
CA ALA A 83 -11.89 -17.38 -26.93
C ALA A 83 -11.39 -18.62 -27.70
N LEU A 84 -10.82 -19.62 -27.01
CA LEU A 84 -10.40 -20.89 -27.63
C LEU A 84 -11.59 -21.71 -28.15
N LEU A 85 -12.69 -21.73 -27.39
CA LEU A 85 -13.90 -22.50 -27.72
C LEU A 85 -14.76 -21.79 -28.78
N ALA A 86 -14.75 -20.46 -28.78
CA ALA A 86 -15.60 -19.60 -29.59
C ALA A 86 -15.37 -19.67 -31.12
N ARG A 87 -16.37 -19.15 -31.86
CA ARG A 87 -16.26 -18.82 -33.30
C ARG A 87 -15.54 -17.49 -33.50
N LYS A 88 -15.14 -17.17 -34.74
CA LYS A 88 -14.24 -16.04 -35.04
C LYS A 88 -14.66 -14.68 -34.42
N ALA A 89 -15.90 -14.24 -34.65
CA ALA A 89 -16.37 -12.94 -34.13
C ALA A 89 -16.46 -12.89 -32.59
N GLU A 90 -16.90 -13.99 -31.97
CA GLU A 90 -16.95 -14.12 -30.51
C GLU A 90 -15.55 -14.22 -29.89
N ARG A 91 -14.59 -14.81 -30.61
CA ARG A 91 -13.19 -14.89 -30.18
C ARG A 91 -12.57 -13.50 -30.10
N GLU A 92 -12.71 -12.67 -31.14
CA GLU A 92 -12.15 -11.32 -31.17
C GLU A 92 -12.65 -10.48 -29.99
N ALA A 93 -13.94 -10.59 -29.65
CA ALA A 93 -14.51 -9.92 -28.47
C ALA A 93 -13.93 -10.42 -27.14
N GLN A 94 -13.71 -11.74 -27.00
CA GLN A 94 -13.10 -12.31 -25.79
C GLN A 94 -11.61 -11.99 -25.67
N GLU A 95 -10.88 -11.95 -26.79
CA GLU A 95 -9.48 -11.52 -26.84
C GLU A 95 -9.34 -10.06 -26.45
N GLN A 96 -10.20 -9.18 -26.95
CA GLN A 96 -10.22 -7.77 -26.56
C GLN A 96 -10.50 -7.60 -25.06
N LYS A 97 -11.48 -8.34 -24.53
CA LYS A 97 -11.76 -8.35 -23.08
C LYS A 97 -10.55 -8.83 -22.26
N ALA A 98 -9.86 -9.87 -22.73
CA ALA A 98 -8.68 -10.39 -22.07
C ALA A 98 -7.52 -9.38 -22.10
N ASP A 99 -7.28 -8.72 -23.24
CA ASP A 99 -6.30 -7.64 -23.37
C ASP A 99 -6.59 -6.52 -22.36
N GLU A 100 -7.81 -5.99 -22.31
CA GLU A 100 -8.18 -4.92 -21.37
C GLU A 100 -7.88 -5.32 -19.91
N LEU A 101 -8.25 -6.54 -19.51
CA LEU A 101 -8.00 -7.05 -18.16
C LEU A 101 -6.50 -7.24 -17.87
N LEU A 102 -5.76 -7.86 -18.80
CA LEU A 102 -4.32 -8.08 -18.63
C LEU A 102 -3.56 -6.75 -18.59
N SER A 103 -3.90 -5.82 -19.49
CA SER A 103 -3.33 -4.48 -19.56
C SER A 103 -3.53 -3.73 -18.23
N GLN A 104 -4.71 -3.78 -17.64
CA GLN A 104 -4.98 -3.21 -16.30
C GLN A 104 -4.11 -3.83 -15.20
N LEU A 105 -3.92 -5.16 -15.22
CA LEU A 105 -3.07 -5.87 -14.25
C LEU A 105 -1.60 -5.48 -14.34
N THR A 106 -1.12 -5.12 -15.53
CA THR A 106 0.31 -4.78 -15.75
C THR A 106 0.70 -3.38 -15.24
N VAL A 107 -0.26 -2.49 -14.98
CA VAL A 107 0.01 -1.07 -14.68
C VAL A 107 0.85 -0.94 -13.41
N GLY A 108 2.13 -0.60 -13.60
CA GLY A 108 3.09 -0.45 -12.51
C GLY A 108 3.47 -1.75 -11.79
N ASN A 109 3.14 -2.92 -12.37
CA ASN A 109 3.46 -4.24 -11.82
C ASN A 109 4.21 -5.08 -12.86
N SER A 110 5.52 -5.22 -12.64
CA SER A 110 6.44 -5.89 -13.55
C SER A 110 6.34 -7.40 -13.51
N ALA A 111 6.06 -7.97 -12.34
CA ALA A 111 5.75 -9.38 -12.20
C ALA A 111 4.47 -9.73 -12.98
N ALA A 112 3.43 -8.88 -12.85
CA ALA A 112 2.17 -9.06 -13.58
C ALA A 112 2.39 -8.95 -15.08
N LEU A 113 3.17 -7.97 -15.55
CA LEU A 113 3.52 -7.85 -16.98
C LEU A 113 4.14 -9.16 -17.53
N TYR A 114 5.11 -9.73 -16.82
CA TYR A 114 5.71 -11.00 -17.23
C TYR A 114 4.67 -12.13 -17.29
N VAL A 115 3.81 -12.26 -16.27
CA VAL A 115 2.79 -13.32 -16.25
C VAL A 115 1.73 -13.13 -17.33
N SER A 116 1.28 -11.90 -17.58
CA SER A 116 0.34 -11.58 -18.67
C SER A 116 0.91 -12.00 -20.02
N ILE A 117 2.19 -11.70 -20.30
CA ILE A 117 2.85 -12.12 -21.54
C ILE A 117 2.91 -13.64 -21.64
N GLN A 118 3.30 -14.35 -20.58
CA GLN A 118 3.37 -15.82 -20.59
C GLN A 118 2.00 -16.47 -20.83
N ILE A 119 0.94 -15.96 -20.19
CA ILE A 119 -0.43 -16.45 -20.37
C ILE A 119 -0.89 -16.21 -21.81
N TRP A 120 -0.67 -15.02 -22.35
CA TRP A 120 -1.03 -14.69 -23.73
C TRP A 120 -0.28 -15.55 -24.75
N GLU A 121 1.03 -15.72 -24.59
CA GLU A 121 1.84 -16.57 -25.47
C GLU A 121 1.43 -18.04 -25.39
N MET A 122 1.03 -18.52 -24.20
CA MET A 122 0.44 -19.86 -24.06
C MET A 122 -0.90 -19.96 -24.78
N TYR A 123 -1.76 -18.95 -24.68
CA TYR A 123 -3.03 -18.87 -25.41
C TYR A 123 -2.81 -18.95 -26.92
N LEU A 124 -1.90 -18.15 -27.49
CA LEU A 124 -1.57 -18.17 -28.91
C LEU A 124 -1.05 -19.56 -29.37
N ARG A 125 -0.27 -20.25 -28.53
CA ARG A 125 0.15 -21.64 -28.80
C ARG A 125 -1.03 -22.61 -28.77
N CYS A 126 -1.95 -22.44 -27.83
CA CYS A 126 -3.18 -23.23 -27.72
C CYS A 126 -4.08 -23.05 -28.94
N CYS A 127 -4.13 -21.85 -29.55
CA CYS A 127 -4.86 -21.59 -30.79
C CYS A 127 -4.37 -22.42 -31.99
N ARG A 128 -3.10 -22.87 -32.00
CA ARG A 128 -2.56 -23.78 -33.03
C ARG A 128 -3.00 -25.25 -32.83
N GLY A 129 -3.46 -25.60 -31.64
CA GLY A 129 -3.88 -26.97 -31.28
C GLY A 129 -5.16 -27.40 -32.01
N ARG A 130 -5.22 -28.66 -32.45
CA ARG A 130 -6.43 -29.22 -33.08
C ARG A 130 -7.54 -29.55 -32.08
N ASP A 131 -7.16 -29.90 -30.84
CA ASP A 131 -8.09 -30.29 -29.77
C ASP A 131 -8.31 -29.11 -28.82
N LYS A 132 -9.47 -28.46 -28.96
CA LYS A 132 -9.82 -27.25 -28.21
C LYS A 132 -9.94 -27.50 -26.70
N TYR A 133 -10.47 -28.65 -26.28
CA TYR A 133 -10.67 -28.95 -24.85
C TYR A 133 -9.36 -29.26 -24.13
N LYS A 134 -8.44 -29.95 -24.80
CA LYS A 134 -7.07 -30.11 -24.30
C LYS A 134 -6.32 -28.78 -24.23
N ALA A 135 -6.49 -27.94 -25.25
CA ALA A 135 -5.87 -26.62 -25.30
C ALA A 135 -6.37 -25.70 -24.17
N GLU A 136 -7.68 -25.70 -23.90
CA GLU A 136 -8.30 -24.98 -22.79
C GLU A 136 -7.76 -25.45 -21.43
N THR A 137 -7.74 -26.77 -21.21
CA THR A 137 -7.21 -27.36 -19.96
C THR A 137 -5.75 -27.00 -19.76
N ALA A 138 -4.92 -27.12 -20.80
CA ALA A 138 -3.51 -26.78 -20.75
C ALA A 138 -3.26 -25.28 -20.45
N LEU A 139 -4.08 -24.39 -21.02
CA LEU A 139 -4.00 -22.96 -20.72
C LEU A 139 -4.34 -22.68 -19.26
N ARG A 140 -5.44 -23.24 -18.75
CA ARG A 140 -5.89 -23.05 -17.37
C ARG A 140 -4.84 -23.54 -16.37
N ASP A 141 -4.32 -24.75 -16.56
CA ASP A 141 -3.32 -25.34 -15.66
C ASP A 141 -2.02 -24.53 -15.68
N TYR A 142 -1.61 -24.04 -16.85
CA TYR A 142 -0.42 -23.18 -16.98
C TYR A 142 -0.62 -21.81 -16.33
N ALA A 143 -1.78 -21.18 -16.54
CA ALA A 143 -2.09 -19.89 -15.94
C ALA A 143 -2.16 -20.00 -14.41
N GLN A 144 -2.79 -21.04 -13.87
CA GLN A 144 -2.88 -21.27 -12.43
C GLN A 144 -1.49 -21.36 -11.78
N LEU A 145 -0.54 -22.04 -12.44
CA LEU A 145 0.86 -22.10 -11.99
C LEU A 145 1.50 -20.71 -11.90
N LEU A 146 1.24 -19.84 -12.87
CA LEU A 146 1.84 -18.51 -12.94
C LEU A 146 1.18 -17.50 -11.99
N ILE A 147 -0.12 -17.65 -11.74
CA ILE A 147 -0.92 -16.73 -10.91
C ILE A 147 -0.76 -17.07 -9.41
N LEU A 148 -0.46 -18.32 -9.07
CA LEU A 148 -0.29 -18.78 -7.68
C LEU A 148 0.52 -17.81 -6.78
N PRO A 149 1.66 -17.23 -7.23
CA PRO A 149 2.43 -16.30 -6.41
C PRO A 149 1.73 -14.96 -6.09
N PHE A 150 0.71 -14.55 -6.84
CA PHE A 150 -0.06 -13.32 -6.61
C PHE A 150 -1.18 -13.48 -5.58
N GLY A 151 -1.47 -14.71 -5.14
CA GLY A 151 -2.41 -14.99 -4.07
C GLY A 151 -2.01 -14.39 -2.72
N GLU A 152 -2.80 -14.65 -1.68
CA GLU A 152 -2.49 -14.13 -0.34
C GLU A 152 -1.08 -14.58 0.08
N TYR A 153 -0.27 -13.63 0.56
CA TYR A 153 0.90 -13.98 1.35
C TYR A 153 0.46 -14.94 2.43
N SER A 154 0.98 -16.17 2.40
CA SER A 154 0.71 -17.08 3.51
C SER A 154 1.13 -16.39 4.81
N PRO A 155 0.50 -16.68 5.95
CA PRO A 155 0.97 -16.19 7.24
C PRO A 155 2.46 -16.47 7.47
N GLU A 156 3.02 -17.47 6.79
CA GLU A 156 4.46 -17.73 6.77
C GLU A 156 5.22 -16.67 5.97
N MET A 157 4.74 -16.26 4.79
CA MET A 157 5.31 -15.15 4.00
C MET A 157 5.19 -13.79 4.72
N ALA A 158 4.14 -13.58 5.52
CA ALA A 158 3.91 -12.33 6.26
C ALA A 158 4.60 -12.29 7.64
N ASN A 159 4.64 -13.40 8.39
CA ASN A 159 5.25 -13.52 9.73
C ASN A 159 6.67 -14.12 9.69
N TRP A 160 7.45 -13.70 8.69
CA TRP A 160 8.76 -14.28 8.43
C TRP A 160 9.77 -14.04 9.55
N LYS A 161 10.19 -15.13 10.19
CA LYS A 161 11.37 -15.18 11.08
C LYS A 161 12.47 -15.98 10.38
N ARG A 162 13.71 -15.47 10.41
CA ARG A 162 14.92 -16.10 9.84
C ARG A 162 15.12 -17.55 10.31
N GLU A 163 14.60 -17.87 11.49
CA GLU A 163 14.80 -19.15 12.20
C GLU A 163 13.84 -20.26 11.79
N LYS A 164 12.76 -19.95 11.04
CA LYS A 164 11.80 -21.00 10.62
C LYS A 164 12.17 -21.54 9.23
N PRO A 165 12.38 -22.87 9.09
CA PRO A 165 12.55 -23.48 7.78
C PRO A 165 11.28 -23.25 6.96
N VAL A 166 11.44 -22.69 5.76
CA VAL A 166 10.35 -22.68 4.77
C VAL A 166 10.31 -24.08 4.20
N VAL A 167 9.17 -24.76 4.32
CA VAL A 167 8.93 -26.00 3.58
C VAL A 167 8.43 -25.57 2.19
N PRO A 168 9.25 -25.64 1.13
CA PRO A 168 8.76 -25.32 -0.20
C PRO A 168 7.83 -26.46 -0.62
N VAL A 169 6.52 -26.24 -0.48
CA VAL A 169 5.52 -27.13 -1.07
C VAL A 169 5.55 -26.91 -2.58
N TRP A 170 6.43 -27.59 -3.32
CA TRP A 170 6.45 -27.49 -4.79
C TRP A 170 5.17 -28.14 -5.33
N ASN A 171 4.29 -27.37 -5.96
CA ASN A 171 3.07 -27.91 -6.55
C ASN A 171 3.36 -28.58 -7.90
N HIS A 172 4.45 -28.17 -8.57
CA HIS A 172 4.86 -28.71 -9.86
C HIS A 172 6.39 -28.62 -10.06
N ARG A 173 7.00 -29.52 -10.85
CA ARG A 173 8.46 -29.49 -11.14
C ARG A 173 8.93 -28.16 -11.74
N LYS A 174 8.06 -27.48 -12.49
CA LYS A 174 8.31 -26.15 -13.05
C LYS A 174 8.44 -25.06 -11.98
N ASP A 175 7.89 -25.27 -10.78
CA ASP A 175 8.14 -24.37 -9.65
C ASP A 175 9.58 -24.46 -9.15
N ALA A 176 10.29 -25.56 -9.41
CA ALA A 176 11.65 -25.79 -8.91
C ALA A 176 12.77 -25.24 -9.79
N LYS A 177 12.44 -24.68 -10.96
CA LYS A 177 13.46 -24.27 -11.93
C LYS A 177 13.82 -22.80 -11.76
N LEU A 178 15.06 -22.55 -11.34
CA LEU A 178 15.71 -21.23 -11.41
C LEU A 178 16.97 -21.36 -12.26
N GLU A 179 17.17 -20.47 -13.22
CA GLU A 179 18.43 -20.34 -13.94
C GLU A 179 19.24 -19.20 -13.34
N ILE A 180 20.55 -19.39 -13.17
CA ILE A 180 21.46 -18.33 -12.71
C ILE A 180 22.41 -18.03 -13.85
N TRP A 181 22.36 -16.80 -14.37
CA TRP A 181 23.23 -16.36 -15.46
C TRP A 181 24.36 -15.48 -14.94
N TYR A 182 25.53 -15.64 -15.54
CA TYR A 182 26.75 -14.85 -15.30
C TYR A 182 27.20 -14.23 -16.62
N PRO A 183 26.51 -13.18 -17.10
CA PRO A 183 26.92 -12.48 -18.32
C PRO A 183 28.33 -11.91 -18.12
N HIS A 184 29.15 -12.01 -19.17
CA HIS A 184 30.54 -11.58 -19.14
C HIS A 184 30.65 -10.07 -18.82
N GLY A 185 31.47 -9.70 -17.84
CA GLY A 185 31.67 -8.31 -17.41
C GLY A 185 32.61 -8.19 -16.21
N GLU A 186 33.15 -6.99 -15.96
CA GLU A 186 34.19 -6.71 -14.94
C GLU A 186 33.77 -6.96 -13.49
N VAL A 187 32.47 -7.13 -13.22
CA VAL A 187 31.99 -7.43 -11.88
C VAL A 187 31.15 -8.70 -11.88
N PRO A 188 31.51 -9.73 -11.10
CA PRO A 188 30.71 -10.94 -10.99
C PRO A 188 29.40 -10.59 -10.29
N PHE A 189 28.33 -10.49 -11.08
CA PHE A 189 26.98 -10.42 -10.56
C PHE A 189 26.13 -11.51 -11.20
N GLU A 190 25.47 -12.28 -10.35
CA GLU A 190 24.55 -13.32 -10.76
C GLU A 190 23.16 -12.74 -11.04
N TYR A 191 22.50 -13.27 -12.06
CA TYR A 191 21.15 -12.88 -12.44
C TYR A 191 20.24 -14.09 -12.27
N ALA A 192 19.18 -13.93 -11.48
CA ALA A 192 18.14 -14.94 -11.35
C ALA A 192 17.18 -14.83 -12.53
N VAL A 193 17.11 -15.88 -13.34
CA VAL A 193 16.32 -15.91 -14.57
C VAL A 193 15.25 -16.98 -14.50
N VAL A 194 14.02 -16.59 -14.84
CA VAL A 194 12.85 -17.47 -14.89
C VAL A 194 12.13 -17.37 -16.22
N ASN A 195 11.57 -18.50 -16.66
CA ASN A 195 10.81 -18.64 -17.91
C ASN A 195 9.47 -19.39 -17.70
N GLY A 196 9.05 -19.53 -16.45
CA GLY A 196 7.76 -20.10 -16.04
C GLY A 196 7.33 -19.48 -14.71
N SER A 197 7.11 -20.32 -13.70
CA SER A 197 6.72 -19.88 -12.35
C SER A 197 7.67 -18.83 -11.77
N LEU A 198 7.10 -17.79 -11.14
CA LEU A 198 7.86 -16.75 -10.43
C LEU A 198 8.31 -17.18 -9.03
N ARG A 199 7.79 -18.30 -8.52
CA ARG A 199 8.09 -18.80 -7.18
C ARG A 199 9.58 -19.04 -6.89
N PRO A 200 10.37 -19.67 -7.78
CA PRO A 200 11.81 -19.81 -7.54
C PRO A 200 12.54 -18.47 -7.50
N ALA A 201 12.14 -17.48 -8.32
CA ALA A 201 12.68 -16.12 -8.24
C ALA A 201 12.33 -15.44 -6.92
N LEU A 202 11.12 -15.62 -6.40
CA LEU A 202 10.72 -15.14 -5.07
C LEU A 202 11.55 -15.77 -3.95
N ILE A 203 11.79 -17.08 -3.99
CA ILE A 203 12.61 -17.78 -3.00
C ILE A 203 14.07 -17.27 -3.04
N TYR A 204 14.63 -17.13 -4.24
CA TYR A 204 15.96 -16.53 -4.43
C TYR A 204 16.01 -15.11 -3.87
N TYR A 205 15.05 -14.27 -4.24
CA TYR A 205 14.97 -12.88 -3.82
C TYR A 205 14.85 -12.74 -2.31
N ARG A 206 14.01 -13.57 -1.69
CA ARG A 206 13.89 -13.69 -0.24
C ARG A 206 15.23 -13.93 0.41
N GLN A 207 16.00 -14.92 -0.06
CA GLN A 207 17.29 -15.25 0.53
C GLN A 207 18.23 -14.05 0.49
N ARG A 208 18.29 -13.32 -0.63
CA ARG A 208 19.13 -12.13 -0.77
C ARG A 208 18.73 -10.98 0.13
N ILE A 209 17.43 -10.77 0.34
CA ILE A 209 16.92 -9.78 1.28
C ILE A 209 17.30 -10.15 2.73
N LEU A 210 17.18 -11.42 3.10
CA LEU A 210 17.54 -11.90 4.44
C LEU A 210 19.04 -11.80 4.70
N ASP A 211 19.85 -12.13 3.70
CA ASP A 211 21.31 -11.99 3.77
C ASP A 211 21.73 -10.51 3.89
N ALA A 212 20.92 -9.59 3.37
CA ALA A 212 21.10 -8.15 3.56
C ALA A 212 20.69 -7.64 4.96
N GLY A 213 20.10 -8.50 5.81
CA GLY A 213 19.63 -8.12 7.15
C GLY A 213 18.36 -7.28 7.16
N MET A 214 17.65 -7.16 6.04
CA MET A 214 16.42 -6.39 5.96
C MET A 214 15.22 -7.17 6.50
N VAL A 215 14.28 -6.45 7.12
CA VAL A 215 13.07 -7.00 7.71
C VAL A 215 11.82 -6.51 6.99
N MET A 216 10.88 -7.42 6.76
CA MET A 216 9.57 -7.10 6.22
C MET A 216 8.73 -6.38 7.27
N ARG A 217 8.07 -5.29 6.87
CA ARG A 217 7.24 -4.44 7.73
C ARG A 217 6.00 -4.00 6.98
N THR A 218 4.95 -3.69 7.72
CA THR A 218 3.73 -3.05 7.19
C THR A 218 3.77 -1.57 7.53
N CYS A 219 3.56 -0.71 6.53
CA CYS A 219 3.56 0.73 6.73
C CYS A 219 2.37 1.17 7.58
N SER A 220 2.62 1.88 8.68
CA SER A 220 1.55 2.35 9.58
C SER A 220 0.65 3.44 8.97
N GLN A 221 1.05 4.03 7.83
CA GLN A 221 0.29 5.10 7.17
C GLN A 221 -0.53 4.61 5.99
N CYS A 222 0.02 3.70 5.17
CA CYS A 222 -0.65 3.23 3.96
C CYS A 222 -0.98 1.73 3.95
N GLY A 223 -0.61 0.99 5.00
CA GLY A 223 -0.86 -0.45 5.09
C GLY A 223 -0.06 -1.32 4.11
N ARG A 224 0.78 -0.74 3.25
CA ARG A 224 1.60 -1.51 2.29
C ARG A 224 2.75 -2.22 2.99
N VAL A 225 3.02 -3.45 2.56
CA VAL A 225 4.22 -4.21 2.95
C VAL A 225 5.44 -3.57 2.28
N PHE A 226 6.54 -3.45 3.02
CA PHE A 226 7.84 -2.95 2.53
C PHE A 226 8.99 -3.57 3.32
N PHE A 227 10.21 -3.46 2.79
CA PHE A 227 11.42 -3.90 3.50
C PHE A 227 12.13 -2.73 4.14
N ALA A 228 12.54 -2.92 5.40
CA ALA A 228 13.22 -1.93 6.20
C ALA A 228 14.61 -2.43 6.65
N PRO A 229 15.60 -1.54 6.79
CA PRO A 229 16.92 -1.89 7.31
C PRO A 229 16.88 -2.24 8.81
N ASP A 230 15.86 -1.78 9.54
CA ASP A 230 15.72 -1.98 10.97
C ASP A 230 14.26 -2.23 11.40
N SER A 231 14.09 -2.77 12.61
CA SER A 231 12.76 -3.06 13.19
C SER A 231 11.99 -1.81 13.63
N ARG A 232 12.68 -0.67 13.76
CA ARG A 232 12.09 0.61 14.22
C ARG A 232 11.41 1.36 13.08
N SER A 233 11.78 1.09 11.83
CA SER A 233 11.17 1.71 10.66
C SER A 233 9.78 1.16 10.39
N ASN A 234 8.77 2.03 10.50
CA ASN A 234 7.35 1.69 10.29
C ASN A 234 6.74 2.40 9.07
N LEU A 235 7.54 3.12 8.28
CA LEU A 235 7.08 3.96 7.18
C LEU A 235 7.83 3.64 5.89
N CYS A 236 7.09 3.31 4.83
CA CYS A 236 7.66 2.79 3.59
C CYS A 236 8.29 3.83 2.66
N SER A 237 7.93 5.11 2.77
CA SER A 237 8.34 6.14 1.83
C SER A 237 8.38 7.51 2.47
N GLU A 238 9.13 8.43 1.84
CA GLU A 238 9.18 9.83 2.27
C GLU A 238 7.81 10.50 2.18
N ARG A 239 6.96 10.08 1.23
CA ARG A 239 5.55 10.51 1.15
C ARG A 239 4.78 10.12 2.41
N CYS A 240 4.90 8.87 2.85
CA CYS A 240 4.26 8.41 4.09
C CYS A 240 4.86 9.08 5.34
N ARG A 241 6.16 9.38 5.36
CA ARG A 241 6.79 10.15 6.43
C ARG A 241 6.24 11.56 6.53
N LYS A 242 6.10 12.26 5.40
CA LYS A 242 5.51 13.60 5.36
C LYS A 242 4.04 13.57 5.80
N ALA A 243 3.26 12.58 5.35
CA ALA A 243 1.87 12.41 5.76
C ALA A 243 1.74 12.17 7.27
N SER A 244 2.55 11.27 7.82
CA SER A 244 2.59 10.98 9.26
C SER A 244 2.95 12.21 10.08
N LYS A 245 4.01 12.94 9.69
CA LYS A 245 4.41 14.19 10.36
C LYS A 245 3.30 15.24 10.34
N LYS A 246 2.62 15.40 9.20
CA LYS A 246 1.49 16.34 9.06
C LYS A 246 0.32 15.96 9.98
N ALA A 247 -0.01 14.67 10.05
CA ALA A 247 -1.05 14.17 10.93
C ALA A 247 -0.69 14.37 12.42
N ALA A 248 0.55 14.07 12.81
CA ALA A 248 1.04 14.27 14.17
C ALA A 248 0.99 15.75 14.58
N LYS A 249 1.44 16.67 13.71
CA LYS A 249 1.35 18.11 13.96
C LYS A 249 -0.11 18.56 14.13
N LYS A 250 -1.01 18.14 13.23
CA LYS A 250 -2.43 18.49 13.32
C LYS A 250 -3.05 18.00 14.65
N SER A 251 -2.70 16.80 15.10
CA SER A 251 -3.18 16.26 16.38
C SER A 251 -2.60 16.99 17.59
N PHE A 252 -1.36 17.45 17.51
CA PHE A 252 -0.74 18.25 18.56
C PHE A 252 -1.41 19.63 18.67
N ASP A 253 -1.55 20.32 17.53
CA ASP A 253 -2.17 21.65 17.46
C ASP A 253 -3.66 21.61 17.87
N SER A 254 -4.37 20.50 17.65
CA SER A 254 -5.75 20.34 18.12
C SER A 254 -5.83 20.15 19.63
N LYS A 255 -4.92 19.35 20.21
CA LYS A 255 -4.87 19.11 21.66
C LYS A 255 -4.49 20.36 22.43
N SER A 256 -3.55 21.16 21.92
CA SER A 256 -3.18 22.43 22.57
C SER A 256 -4.33 23.43 22.58
N ARG A 257 -5.13 23.48 21.50
CA ARG A 257 -6.35 24.31 21.46
C ARG A 257 -7.42 23.82 22.42
N GLU A 258 -7.58 22.51 22.55
CA GLU A 258 -8.49 21.89 23.52
C GLU A 258 -8.10 22.23 24.96
N GLU A 259 -6.80 22.20 25.27
CA GLU A 259 -6.28 22.62 26.57
C GLU A 259 -6.51 24.11 26.84
N GLU A 260 -6.37 24.99 25.83
CA GLU A 260 -6.47 26.44 26.01
C GLU A 260 -7.88 26.92 26.41
N TYR A 261 -8.94 26.48 25.71
CA TYR A 261 -10.30 26.89 26.08
C TYR A 261 -10.81 26.22 27.37
N GLU A 262 -10.34 25.01 27.69
CA GLU A 262 -10.65 24.36 28.97
C GLU A 262 -9.98 25.06 30.15
N LEU A 263 -8.75 25.53 29.99
CA LEU A 263 -8.06 26.34 30.99
C LEU A 263 -8.77 27.68 31.21
N ALA A 264 -9.19 28.36 30.14
CA ALA A 264 -9.97 29.60 30.25
C ALA A 264 -11.29 29.37 31.01
N TYR A 265 -12.01 28.28 30.72
CA TYR A 265 -13.22 27.92 31.46
C TYR A 265 -12.97 27.69 32.95
N LYS A 266 -11.92 26.94 33.30
CA LYS A 266 -11.57 26.68 34.69
C LYS A 266 -11.22 27.96 35.46
N ARG A 267 -10.46 28.87 34.85
CA ARG A 267 -10.09 30.16 35.45
C ARG A 267 -11.32 30.98 35.81
N GLU A 268 -12.22 31.21 34.85
CA GLU A 268 -13.44 31.97 35.10
C GLU A 268 -14.38 31.27 36.09
N TYR A 269 -14.53 29.94 35.98
CA TYR A 269 -15.36 29.22 36.93
C TYR A 269 -14.85 29.40 38.38
N MET A 270 -13.54 29.33 38.58
CA MET A 270 -12.93 29.58 39.89
C MET A 270 -13.10 31.04 40.33
N PHE A 271 -13.04 31.99 39.41
CA PHE A 271 -13.31 33.41 39.69
C PHE A 271 -14.72 33.60 40.25
N TRP A 272 -15.74 33.11 39.53
CA TRP A 272 -17.14 33.13 39.98
C TRP A 272 -17.33 32.42 41.32
N TYR A 273 -16.73 31.23 41.49
CA TYR A 273 -16.84 30.46 42.72
C TYR A 273 -16.26 31.20 43.93
N ASN A 274 -15.06 31.76 43.80
CA ASN A 274 -14.40 32.51 44.87
C ASN A 274 -15.19 33.75 45.26
N ARG A 275 -15.80 34.43 44.28
CA ARG A 275 -16.57 35.64 44.51
C ARG A 275 -17.88 35.35 45.25
N ILE A 276 -18.60 34.31 44.87
CA ILE A 276 -19.80 33.84 45.59
C ILE A 276 -19.44 33.41 47.02
N LYS A 277 -18.35 32.66 47.20
CA LYS A 277 -17.88 32.25 48.52
C LYS A 277 -17.51 33.45 49.41
N LYS A 278 -16.98 34.53 48.82
CA LYS A 278 -16.72 35.80 49.52
C LYS A 278 -18.02 36.47 49.98
N LEU A 279 -19.06 36.51 49.15
CA LEU A 279 -20.38 37.02 49.53
C LEU A 279 -21.01 36.22 50.68
N GLU A 280 -20.92 34.88 50.63
CA GLU A 280 -21.40 34.00 51.70
C GLU A 280 -20.65 34.26 53.02
N LYS A 281 -19.32 34.38 52.95
CA LYS A 281 -18.48 34.67 54.12
C LYS A 281 -18.77 36.04 54.74
N ASN A 282 -19.10 37.04 53.91
CA ASN A 282 -19.39 38.40 54.35
C ASN A 282 -20.86 38.62 54.78
N HIS A 283 -21.67 37.55 54.79
CA HIS A 283 -23.09 37.60 55.16
C HIS A 283 -23.89 38.65 54.36
N ALA A 284 -23.59 38.74 53.06
CA ALA A 284 -24.33 39.57 52.12
C ALA A 284 -25.83 39.19 52.11
N PRO A 285 -26.73 40.11 51.70
CA PRO A 285 -28.16 39.82 51.60
C PRO A 285 -28.44 38.50 50.86
N GLN A 286 -29.32 37.67 51.42
CA GLN A 286 -29.60 36.34 50.89
C GLN A 286 -30.09 36.39 49.43
N GLU A 287 -30.80 37.46 49.07
CA GLU A 287 -31.25 37.73 47.71
C GLU A 287 -30.08 37.94 46.73
N GLN A 288 -29.03 38.63 47.15
CA GLN A 288 -27.81 38.88 46.36
C GLN A 288 -27.03 37.57 46.14
N ILE A 289 -26.92 36.73 47.17
CA ILE A 289 -26.28 35.40 47.08
C ILE A 289 -27.05 34.50 46.11
N GLN A 290 -28.39 34.52 46.15
CA GLN A 290 -29.22 33.73 45.24
C GLN A 290 -29.13 34.24 43.79
N ARG A 291 -29.11 35.56 43.55
CA ARG A 291 -28.87 36.14 42.21
C ARG A 291 -27.51 35.71 41.65
N ALA A 292 -26.45 35.75 42.44
CA ALA A 292 -25.11 35.32 42.01
C ALA A 292 -25.06 33.82 41.68
N LYS A 293 -25.72 32.96 42.48
CA LYS A 293 -25.82 31.52 42.22
C LYS A 293 -26.64 31.21 40.96
N ALA A 294 -27.72 31.94 40.71
CA ALA A 294 -28.53 31.81 39.51
C ALA A 294 -27.73 32.20 38.25
N ALA A 295 -27.00 33.33 38.31
CA ALA A 295 -26.12 33.78 37.23
C ALA A 295 -25.00 32.76 36.93
N LEU A 296 -24.37 32.17 37.96
CA LEU A 296 -23.38 31.09 37.75
C LEU A 296 -23.98 29.86 37.06
N ARG A 297 -25.23 29.47 37.38
CA ARG A 297 -25.90 28.35 36.70
C ARG A 297 -26.15 28.66 35.23
N GLN A 298 -26.57 29.88 34.92
CA GLN A 298 -26.77 30.36 33.55
C GLN A 298 -25.46 30.35 32.77
N PHE A 299 -24.38 30.91 33.34
CA PHE A 299 -23.04 30.87 32.78
C PHE A 299 -22.58 29.45 32.46
N ARG A 300 -22.75 28.49 33.39
CA ARG A 300 -22.37 27.08 33.14
C ARG A 300 -23.15 26.46 31.98
N LYS A 301 -24.42 26.81 31.83
CA LYS A 301 -25.28 26.30 30.75
C LYS A 301 -24.82 26.86 29.39
N GLU A 302 -24.56 28.17 29.32
CA GLU A 302 -24.08 28.83 28.11
C GLU A 302 -22.65 28.41 27.74
N ALA A 303 -21.77 28.27 28.72
CA ALA A 303 -20.41 27.77 28.52
C ALA A 303 -20.42 26.34 27.95
N SER A 304 -21.30 25.47 28.45
CA SER A 304 -21.47 24.11 27.93
C SER A 304 -21.97 24.09 26.48
N GLN A 305 -22.92 24.96 26.13
CA GLN A 305 -23.40 25.10 24.76
C GLN A 305 -22.31 25.63 23.81
N ARG A 306 -21.59 26.66 24.21
CA ARG A 306 -20.50 27.25 23.41
C ARG A 306 -19.32 26.28 23.26
N LYS A 307 -19.00 25.47 24.26
CA LYS A 307 -18.01 24.38 24.13
C LYS A 307 -18.40 23.35 23.07
N LYS A 308 -19.68 22.97 23.01
CA LYS A 308 -20.18 22.09 21.93
C LYS A 308 -20.04 22.75 20.55
N GLN A 309 -20.30 24.07 20.45
CA GLN A 309 -20.10 24.81 19.21
C GLN A 309 -18.63 24.86 18.76
N ILE A 310 -17.68 24.93 19.69
CA ILE A 310 -16.24 24.82 19.38
C ILE A 310 -15.89 23.43 18.86
N GLN A 311 -16.41 22.38 19.50
CA GLN A 311 -16.20 20.99 19.06
C GLN A 311 -16.78 20.73 17.66
N ASN A 312 -17.91 21.36 17.34
CA ASN A 312 -18.54 21.29 16.02
C ASN A 312 -17.88 22.22 14.97
N GLY A 313 -16.95 23.09 15.37
CA GLY A 313 -16.26 24.04 14.49
C GLY A 313 -17.07 25.30 14.13
N GLU A 314 -18.20 25.55 14.81
CA GLU A 314 -19.09 26.70 14.59
C GLU A 314 -18.60 27.98 15.29
N LEU A 315 -17.83 27.82 16.38
CA LEU A 315 -17.27 28.93 17.17
C LEU A 315 -15.76 28.75 17.32
N SER A 316 -14.98 29.82 17.15
CA SER A 316 -13.53 29.76 17.36
C SER A 316 -13.15 29.81 18.85
N THR A 317 -12.00 29.21 19.19
CA THR A 317 -11.41 29.28 20.55
C THR A 317 -11.24 30.71 21.04
N VAL A 318 -10.83 31.63 20.16
CA VAL A 318 -10.64 33.06 20.50
C VAL A 318 -11.97 33.73 20.84
N GLN A 319 -13.03 33.47 20.08
CA GLN A 319 -14.37 34.01 20.37
C GLN A 319 -14.91 33.48 21.71
N PHE A 320 -14.62 32.23 22.05
CA PHE A 320 -14.97 31.68 23.35
C PHE A 320 -14.21 32.38 24.47
N ILE A 321 -12.89 32.54 24.36
CA ILE A 321 -12.07 33.22 25.38
C ILE A 321 -12.51 34.68 25.58
N ASN A 322 -12.81 35.41 24.50
CA ASN A 322 -13.34 36.78 24.61
C ASN A 322 -14.69 36.82 25.33
N TRP A 323 -15.57 35.83 25.09
CA TRP A 323 -16.83 35.72 25.83
C TRP A 323 -16.60 35.42 27.31
N MET A 324 -15.62 34.57 27.65
CA MET A 324 -15.23 34.26 29.03
C MET A 324 -14.83 35.53 29.80
N ILE A 325 -13.98 36.38 29.21
CA ILE A 325 -13.56 37.67 29.79
C ILE A 325 -14.78 38.58 30.03
N GLY A 326 -15.74 38.58 29.11
CA GLY A 326 -16.99 39.33 29.25
C GLY A 326 -17.92 38.87 30.38
N GLN A 327 -17.62 37.77 31.07
CA GLN A 327 -18.41 37.29 32.22
C GLN A 327 -17.95 37.91 33.55
N GLU A 328 -16.72 38.41 33.65
CA GLU A 328 -16.21 39.03 34.89
C GLU A 328 -17.03 40.26 35.33
N PRO A 329 -17.42 41.20 34.43
CA PRO A 329 -18.22 42.38 34.83
C PRO A 329 -19.60 42.01 35.38
N ILE A 330 -20.19 40.91 34.91
CA ILE A 330 -21.53 40.47 35.31
C ILE A 330 -21.55 40.07 36.80
N ILE A 331 -20.53 39.33 37.25
CA ILE A 331 -20.43 38.96 38.66
C ILE A 331 -19.98 40.13 39.53
N GLN A 332 -19.14 41.03 39.01
CA GLN A 332 -18.75 42.26 39.72
C GLN A 332 -19.96 43.13 40.02
N GLU A 333 -20.80 43.40 39.02
CA GLU A 333 -22.05 44.17 39.16
C GLU A 333 -22.99 43.55 40.20
N ILE A 334 -23.17 42.22 40.18
CA ILE A 334 -23.99 41.52 41.19
C ILE A 334 -23.38 41.64 42.59
N CYS A 335 -22.05 41.74 42.70
CA CYS A 335 -21.36 41.89 43.98
C CYS A 335 -21.27 43.34 44.48
N GLY A 336 -21.66 44.34 43.66
CA GLY A 336 -21.55 45.76 44.00
C GLY A 336 -20.11 46.29 44.04
N GLU A 337 -19.19 45.64 43.32
CA GLU A 337 -17.85 46.15 42.97
C GLU A 337 -17.86 46.55 41.49
#